data_AF-A0ABC8SIP7-F1
#
_entry.id   AF-A0ABC8SIP7-F1
#
_cell.length_a   1.000
_cell.length_b   1.000
_cell.length_c   1.000
_cell.angle_alpha   90.00
_cell.angle_beta   90.00
_cell.angle_gamma   90.00
#
_symmetry.space_group_name_H-M   'P 1'
#
loop_
_entity.id
_entity.type
_entity.pdbx_description
1 polymer ?
#
loop_
_entity_poly.entity_id
_entity_poly.type
_entity_poly.pdbx_seq_one_letter_code
_entity_poly.pdbx_strand_id
1 'polypeptide(L)'
;MSSQDVTSLTNFFQNTCGLAPEEKQLSVSGKNWGEVDLNGNMLSFLVDSRQAFEVSLADVSQTQLQGKNDVMLEFHVDDTTGANEFVGGESRPPAQVFPDKIMSMADVGAGGEDVVVTFDGIAILTPRCRYNVELHLSFLRLQGQANDFKIQYSSVVRLFLLPKSIQPHTFVIVTLDPLIRKGQTLYPHIVLQFETEYVVESTLSVKEDLLNTKYKDKLEPTYK
;
A
#
# COMPACT_ATOMS: atom_id res chain seq x y z
N MET A 1 4.93 -27.41 -21.11
CA MET A 1 4.03 -27.68 -22.23
C MET A 1 4.69 -28.66 -23.18
N SER A 2 3.95 -29.60 -23.75
CA SER A 2 4.48 -30.49 -24.78
C SER A 2 4.53 -29.77 -26.14
N SER A 3 5.37 -30.26 -27.07
CA SER A 3 5.43 -29.72 -28.45
C SER A 3 4.08 -29.83 -29.19
N GLN A 4 3.27 -30.82 -28.81
CA GLN A 4 1.92 -31.01 -29.35
C GLN A 4 0.95 -29.94 -28.84
N ASP A 5 1.09 -29.50 -27.58
CA ASP A 5 0.28 -28.41 -27.01
C ASP A 5 0.60 -27.08 -27.70
N VAL A 6 1.89 -26.79 -27.93
CA VAL A 6 2.33 -25.57 -28.63
C VAL A 6 1.71 -25.48 -30.01
N THR A 7 1.79 -26.57 -30.79
CA THR A 7 1.22 -26.62 -32.15
C THR A 7 -0.30 -26.42 -32.13
N SER A 8 -0.98 -27.08 -31.19
CA SER A 8 -2.45 -27.02 -31.07
C SER A 8 -2.91 -25.61 -30.68
N LEU A 9 -2.23 -24.96 -29.73
CA LEU A 9 -2.55 -23.61 -29.28
C LEU A 9 -2.20 -22.56 -30.35
N THR A 10 -1.08 -22.69 -31.04
CA THR A 10 -0.72 -21.81 -32.16
C THR A 10 -1.79 -21.81 -33.25
N ASN A 11 -2.24 -23.00 -33.65
CA ASN A 11 -3.32 -23.13 -34.63
C ASN A 11 -4.63 -22.53 -34.11
N PHE A 12 -4.95 -22.72 -32.82
CA PHE A 12 -6.15 -22.14 -32.21
C PHE A 12 -6.12 -20.61 -32.22
N PHE A 13 -5.02 -19.98 -31.80
CA PHE A 13 -4.86 -18.53 -31.77
C PHE A 13 -4.87 -17.91 -33.17
N GLN A 14 -4.25 -18.57 -34.15
CA GLN A 14 -4.27 -18.13 -35.54
C GLN A 14 -5.69 -18.19 -36.12
N ASN A 15 -6.39 -19.31 -35.94
CA ASN A 15 -7.72 -19.51 -36.53
C ASN A 15 -8.83 -18.70 -35.84
N THR A 16 -8.71 -18.47 -34.53
CA THR A 16 -9.77 -17.84 -33.72
C THR A 16 -9.53 -16.35 -33.50
N CYS A 17 -8.28 -15.96 -33.24
CA CYS A 17 -7.93 -14.59 -32.87
C CYS A 17 -7.15 -13.85 -33.96
N GLY A 18 -6.70 -14.55 -35.03
CA GLY A 18 -5.83 -13.97 -36.05
C GLY A 18 -4.43 -13.61 -35.54
N LEU A 19 -4.03 -14.16 -34.39
CA LEU A 19 -2.75 -13.86 -33.74
C LEU A 19 -1.77 -15.00 -33.98
N ALA A 20 -0.53 -14.65 -34.31
CA ALA A 20 0.59 -15.60 -34.37
C ALA A 20 1.39 -15.50 -33.07
N PRO A 21 1.37 -16.52 -32.20
CA PRO A 21 2.22 -16.55 -31.02
C PRO A 21 3.70 -16.50 -31.41
N GLU A 22 4.47 -15.65 -30.74
CA GLU A 22 5.91 -15.52 -30.96
C GLU A 22 6.70 -16.18 -29.82
N GLU A 23 7.81 -16.84 -30.16
CA GLU A 23 8.74 -17.35 -29.17
C GLU A 23 9.61 -16.20 -28.64
N LYS A 24 9.49 -15.92 -27.35
CA LYS A 24 10.30 -14.90 -26.67
C LYS A 24 11.38 -15.56 -25.83
N GLN A 25 12.64 -15.27 -26.12
CA GLN A 25 13.77 -15.82 -25.38
C GLN A 25 14.02 -15.02 -24.09
N LEU A 26 13.74 -15.63 -22.94
CA LEU A 26 13.96 -15.02 -21.63
C LEU A 26 15.41 -15.20 -21.14
N SER A 27 15.84 -14.37 -20.19
CA SER A 27 17.14 -14.53 -19.53
C SER A 27 17.07 -15.69 -18.54
N VAL A 28 17.94 -16.68 -18.75
CA VAL A 28 18.12 -17.85 -17.86
C VAL A 28 19.48 -17.83 -17.15
N SER A 29 20.15 -16.69 -17.17
CA SER A 29 21.54 -16.55 -16.69
C SER A 29 21.69 -16.57 -15.17
N GLY A 30 20.59 -16.39 -14.42
CA GLY A 30 20.60 -16.25 -12.97
C GLY A 30 21.25 -14.95 -12.46
N LYS A 31 21.63 -14.03 -13.35
CA LYS A 31 22.19 -12.73 -12.97
C LYS A 31 21.09 -11.84 -12.39
N ASN A 32 21.43 -11.13 -11.31
CA ASN A 32 20.56 -10.17 -10.63
C ASN A 32 20.98 -8.71 -10.87
N TRP A 33 21.83 -8.45 -11.87
CA TRP A 33 22.20 -7.12 -12.33
C TRP A 33 21.72 -6.90 -13.76
N GLY A 34 21.12 -5.75 -14.02
CA GLY A 34 20.41 -5.48 -15.26
C GLY A 34 19.77 -4.11 -15.28
N GLU A 35 18.94 -3.89 -16.28
CA GLU A 35 18.17 -2.66 -16.48
C GLU A 35 16.71 -2.89 -16.08
N VAL A 36 16.06 -1.84 -15.60
CA VAL A 36 14.61 -1.87 -15.36
C VAL A 36 13.94 -1.03 -16.43
N ASP A 37 12.97 -1.62 -17.11
CA ASP A 37 12.13 -0.94 -18.09
C ASP A 37 10.67 -0.88 -17.60
N LEU A 38 10.04 0.28 -17.80
CA LEU A 38 8.65 0.54 -17.39
C LEU A 38 7.84 0.82 -18.65
N ASN A 39 7.04 -0.17 -19.06
CA ASN A 39 6.19 -0.08 -20.25
C ASN A 39 4.72 -0.21 -19.85
N GLY A 40 4.03 0.94 -19.81
CA GLY A 40 2.63 1.01 -19.35
C GLY A 40 2.49 0.51 -17.91
N ASN A 41 1.69 -0.55 -17.72
CA ASN A 41 1.39 -1.16 -16.42
C ASN A 41 2.35 -2.31 -16.06
N MET A 42 3.51 -2.41 -16.71
CA MET A 42 4.43 -3.53 -16.53
C MET A 42 5.85 -3.06 -16.26
N LEU A 43 6.42 -3.59 -15.17
CA LEU A 43 7.83 -3.47 -14.81
C LEU A 43 8.56 -4.69 -15.34
N SER A 44 9.53 -4.47 -16.23
CA SER A 44 10.39 -5.53 -16.78
C SER A 44 11.82 -5.39 -16.26
N PHE A 45 12.38 -6.46 -15.72
CA PHE A 45 13.80 -6.54 -15.42
C PHE A 45 14.53 -7.20 -16.58
N LEU A 46 15.48 -6.49 -17.18
CA LEU A 46 16.22 -6.90 -18.37
C LEU A 46 17.66 -7.24 -17.99
N VAL A 47 18.12 -8.43 -18.38
CA VAL A 47 19.51 -8.86 -18.26
C VAL A 47 20.05 -9.13 -19.66
N ASP A 48 21.13 -8.44 -20.03
CA ASP A 48 21.73 -8.54 -21.37
C ASP A 48 20.68 -8.30 -22.50
N SER A 49 19.80 -7.29 -22.31
CA SER A 49 18.66 -6.96 -23.20
C SER A 49 17.60 -8.05 -23.36
N ARG A 50 17.63 -9.09 -22.52
CA ARG A 50 16.59 -10.13 -22.46
C ARG A 50 15.80 -9.98 -21.18
N GLN A 51 14.49 -10.13 -21.27
CA GLN A 51 13.61 -10.11 -20.10
C GLN A 51 13.95 -11.28 -19.17
N ALA A 52 14.30 -10.96 -17.94
CA ALA A 52 14.48 -11.92 -16.86
C ALA A 52 13.15 -12.19 -16.16
N PHE A 53 12.46 -11.13 -15.71
CA PHE A 53 11.10 -11.22 -15.16
C PHE A 53 10.31 -9.96 -15.49
N GLU A 54 8.99 -10.07 -15.39
CA GLU A 54 8.06 -8.95 -15.47
C GLU A 54 7.08 -9.00 -14.29
N VAL A 55 6.63 -7.83 -13.86
CA VAL A 55 5.68 -7.67 -12.77
C VAL A 55 4.63 -6.66 -13.18
N SER A 56 3.35 -6.96 -12.99
CA SER A 56 2.30 -5.98 -13.21
C SER A 56 2.32 -4.95 -12.08
N LEU A 57 2.31 -3.67 -12.45
CA LEU A 57 2.21 -2.58 -11.48
C LEU A 57 0.82 -2.52 -10.83
N ALA A 58 -0.21 -3.11 -11.44
CA ALA A 58 -1.53 -3.27 -10.82
C ALA A 58 -1.49 -4.18 -9.59
N ASP A 59 -0.53 -5.12 -9.52
CA ASP A 59 -0.39 -6.03 -8.38
C ASP A 59 0.36 -5.36 -7.21
N VAL A 60 1.03 -4.23 -7.45
CA VAL A 60 1.77 -3.47 -6.42
C VAL A 60 0.77 -2.69 -5.56
N SER A 61 0.75 -2.99 -4.26
CA SER A 61 -0.09 -2.31 -3.27
C SER A 61 0.58 -1.04 -2.73
N GLN A 62 1.90 -1.06 -2.57
CA GLN A 62 2.67 0.07 -2.06
C GLN A 62 4.08 0.08 -2.65
N THR A 63 4.65 1.28 -2.83
CA THR A 63 6.06 1.46 -3.14
C THR A 63 6.67 2.49 -2.19
N GLN A 64 7.91 2.27 -1.76
CA GLN A 64 8.64 3.20 -0.90
C GLN A 64 10.13 3.23 -1.26
N LEU A 65 10.75 4.40 -1.12
CA LEU A 65 12.21 4.50 -1.17
C LEU A 65 12.81 4.08 0.17
N GLN A 66 13.72 3.10 0.13
CA GLN A 66 14.51 2.69 1.27
C GLN A 66 15.94 3.24 1.09
N GLY A 67 16.24 4.34 1.78
CA GLY A 67 17.51 5.04 1.59
C GLY A 67 17.59 5.76 0.23
N LYS A 68 18.80 5.90 -0.32
CA LYS A 68 19.02 6.66 -1.58
C LYS A 68 18.86 5.83 -2.84
N ASN A 69 19.06 4.51 -2.74
CA ASN A 69 19.26 3.63 -3.88
C ASN A 69 18.34 2.41 -3.91
N ASP A 70 17.60 2.14 -2.83
CA ASP A 70 16.75 0.96 -2.76
C ASP A 70 15.27 1.36 -2.88
N VAL A 71 14.51 0.56 -3.64
CA VAL A 71 13.06 0.70 -3.78
C VAL A 71 12.42 -0.56 -3.21
N MET A 72 11.50 -0.38 -2.28
CA MET A 72 10.64 -1.43 -1.79
C MET A 72 9.35 -1.43 -2.61
N LEU A 73 8.99 -2.60 -3.15
CA LEU A 73 7.71 -2.87 -3.78
C LEU A 73 6.97 -3.88 -2.90
N GLU A 74 5.79 -3.50 -2.43
CA GLU A 74 4.88 -4.36 -1.70
C GLU A 74 3.73 -4.76 -2.62
N PHE A 75 3.41 -6.04 -2.66
CA PHE A 75 2.36 -6.60 -3.49
C PHE A 75 1.11 -6.88 -2.67
N HIS A 76 -0.05 -6.90 -3.30
CA HIS A 76 -1.24 -7.48 -2.68
C HIS A 76 -0.94 -8.94 -2.37
N VAL A 77 -0.96 -9.31 -1.09
CA VAL A 77 -0.84 -10.71 -0.69
C VAL A 77 -2.22 -11.33 -0.85
N ASP A 78 -2.51 -11.89 -2.02
CA ASP A 78 -3.54 -12.92 -2.08
C ASP A 78 -3.01 -14.12 -1.27
N ASP A 79 -3.85 -14.70 -0.40
CA ASP A 79 -3.55 -15.77 0.57
C ASP A 79 -3.06 -17.10 -0.07
N THR A 80 -2.67 -17.10 -1.34
CA THR A 80 -2.10 -18.24 -2.05
C THR A 80 -0.60 -18.06 -2.28
N THR A 81 0.17 -18.52 -1.28
CA THR A 81 1.49 -19.16 -1.41
C THR A 81 2.69 -18.36 -1.95
N GLY A 82 3.62 -18.04 -1.04
CA GLY A 82 5.02 -18.48 -1.13
C GLY A 82 6.06 -17.55 -1.83
N ALA A 83 6.96 -17.02 -0.99
CA ALA A 83 8.28 -16.42 -1.28
C ALA A 83 8.31 -14.90 -1.59
N ASN A 84 8.55 -14.13 -0.53
CA ASN A 84 8.84 -12.69 -0.55
C ASN A 84 10.34 -12.40 -0.70
N GLU A 85 10.61 -11.32 -1.45
CA GLU A 85 11.78 -10.41 -1.42
C GLU A 85 13.12 -10.88 -2.04
N PHE A 86 13.61 -10.11 -3.02
CA PHE A 86 15.01 -10.09 -3.48
C PHE A 86 15.52 -8.64 -3.53
N VAL A 87 16.65 -8.37 -2.87
CA VAL A 87 17.34 -7.07 -2.84
C VAL A 87 18.73 -7.26 -3.44
N GLY A 88 19.15 -6.38 -4.38
CA GLY A 88 20.46 -6.42 -5.03
C GLY A 88 20.94 -5.02 -5.42
N GLY A 89 22.19 -4.69 -5.04
CA GLY A 89 22.69 -3.32 -4.88
C GLY A 89 23.41 -2.64 -6.05
N GLU A 90 23.46 -1.32 -5.87
CA GLU A 90 24.22 -0.19 -6.44
C GLU A 90 24.98 -0.30 -7.78
N SER A 91 24.55 0.55 -8.74
CA SER A 91 25.38 1.63 -9.29
C SER A 91 24.49 2.67 -10.02
N ARG A 92 24.43 3.90 -9.47
CA ARG A 92 23.71 5.14 -9.91
C ARG A 92 22.17 4.99 -10.08
N PRO A 93 21.29 5.68 -9.35
CA PRO A 93 19.90 5.20 -9.21
C PRO A 93 18.88 5.83 -10.19
N PRO A 94 18.28 5.03 -11.10
CA PRO A 94 16.93 5.28 -11.65
C PRO A 94 15.84 5.36 -10.57
N ALA A 95 16.15 4.97 -9.33
CA ALA A 95 15.25 4.89 -8.19
C ALA A 95 14.56 6.22 -7.83
N GLN A 96 15.02 7.39 -8.28
CA GLN A 96 14.30 8.64 -8.00
C GLN A 96 13.14 8.90 -8.97
N VAL A 97 13.24 8.42 -10.21
CA VAL A 97 12.18 8.58 -11.23
C VAL A 97 11.15 7.44 -11.13
N PHE A 98 11.58 6.33 -10.53
CA PHE A 98 10.84 5.08 -10.47
C PHE A 98 9.57 5.12 -9.59
N PRO A 99 9.58 5.68 -8.36
CA PRO A 99 8.39 5.79 -7.53
C PRO A 99 7.34 6.70 -8.16
N ASP A 100 7.74 7.86 -8.68
CA ASP A 100 6.81 8.84 -9.26
C ASP A 100 6.12 8.30 -10.51
N LYS A 101 6.85 7.53 -11.33
CA LYS A 101 6.32 6.90 -12.54
C LYS A 101 5.44 5.68 -12.22
N ILE A 102 5.76 4.91 -11.18
CA ILE A 102 4.90 3.82 -10.71
C ILE A 102 3.62 4.38 -10.06
N MET A 103 3.73 5.38 -9.19
CA MET A 103 2.57 6.04 -8.56
C MET A 103 1.61 6.70 -9.55
N SER A 104 2.09 7.09 -10.74
CA SER A 104 1.24 7.69 -11.77
C SER A 104 0.64 6.67 -12.75
N MET A 105 1.17 5.45 -12.82
CA MET A 105 0.75 4.41 -13.79
C MET A 105 0.04 3.23 -13.14
N ALA A 106 0.44 2.85 -11.93
CA ALA A 106 -0.38 2.05 -11.07
C ALA A 106 -1.50 2.96 -10.59
N ASP A 107 -2.73 2.66 -10.98
CA ASP A 107 -3.94 3.25 -10.43
C ASP A 107 -4.12 2.77 -8.96
N VAL A 108 -3.04 2.87 -8.16
CA VAL A 108 -3.10 2.82 -6.71
C VAL A 108 -3.81 4.08 -6.35
N GLY A 109 -5.13 3.97 -6.24
CA GLY A 109 -5.98 5.08 -5.91
C GLY A 109 -5.41 5.85 -4.71
N ALA A 110 -4.77 6.96 -5.03
CA ALA A 110 -5.29 8.26 -4.64
C ALA A 110 -6.76 8.35 -5.08
N GLY A 111 -7.61 7.46 -4.53
CA GLY A 111 -9.00 7.75 -4.33
C GLY A 111 -8.98 8.96 -3.43
N GLY A 112 -9.03 10.13 -4.05
CA GLY A 112 -9.16 11.45 -3.44
C GLY A 112 -10.50 11.51 -2.73
N GLU A 113 -10.67 10.72 -1.68
CA GLU A 113 -11.59 11.08 -0.63
C GLU A 113 -10.89 12.17 0.18
N ASP A 114 -11.54 13.32 0.24
CA ASP A 114 -11.06 14.45 1.05
C ASP A 114 -10.87 14.00 2.50
N VAL A 115 -9.81 14.51 3.12
CA VAL A 115 -9.56 14.30 4.55
C VAL A 115 -10.70 14.96 5.31
N VAL A 116 -11.39 14.19 6.15
CA VAL A 116 -12.47 14.69 7.00
C VAL A 116 -11.89 15.46 8.18
N VAL A 117 -10.86 14.91 8.81
CA VAL A 117 -10.13 15.51 9.93
C VAL A 117 -8.73 14.91 10.05
N THR A 118 -7.78 15.70 10.52
CA THR A 118 -6.42 15.28 10.85
C THR A 118 -6.15 15.50 12.33
N PHE A 119 -5.54 14.50 12.98
CA PHE A 119 -4.95 14.63 14.31
C PHE A 119 -3.44 14.57 14.19
N ASP A 120 -2.76 15.69 14.45
CA ASP A 120 -1.33 15.82 14.24
C ASP A 120 -0.51 15.24 15.37
N GLY A 121 0.60 14.59 15.02
CA GLY A 121 1.64 14.22 15.98
C GLY A 121 1.19 13.22 17.06
N ILE A 122 0.23 12.35 16.77
CA ILE A 122 -0.26 11.34 17.71
C ILE A 122 0.82 10.28 17.95
N ALA A 123 1.05 9.98 19.23
CA ALA A 123 1.96 8.92 19.63
C ALA A 123 1.28 7.56 19.45
N ILE A 124 1.88 6.70 18.62
CA ILE A 124 1.48 5.30 18.49
C ILE A 124 2.53 4.44 19.20
N LEU A 125 2.08 3.65 20.17
CA LEU A 125 2.96 2.77 20.94
C LEU A 125 3.27 1.46 20.21
N THR A 126 2.37 1.03 19.33
CA THR A 126 2.50 -0.22 18.57
C THR A 126 1.79 -0.06 17.22
N PRO A 127 2.51 -0.14 16.08
CA PRO A 127 3.97 -0.05 15.96
C PRO A 127 4.50 1.30 16.46
N ARG A 128 5.61 1.31 17.21
CA ARG A 128 6.12 2.54 17.85
C ARG A 128 6.50 3.60 16.80
N CYS A 129 5.81 4.73 16.80
CA CYS A 129 6.14 5.91 15.99
C CYS A 129 5.27 7.11 16.38
N ARG A 130 5.49 8.24 15.71
CA ARG A 130 4.62 9.41 15.76
C ARG A 130 4.01 9.61 14.38
N TYR A 131 2.69 9.69 14.31
CA TYR A 131 1.92 9.75 13.07
C TYR A 131 0.95 10.91 13.11
N ASN A 132 0.70 11.51 11.95
CA ASN A 132 -0.53 12.25 11.73
C ASN A 132 -1.62 11.22 11.41
N VAL A 133 -2.76 11.30 12.10
CA VAL A 133 -3.90 10.41 11.90
C VAL A 133 -4.94 11.15 11.08
N GLU A 134 -5.07 10.78 9.81
CA GLU A 134 -6.06 11.34 8.90
C GLU A 134 -7.27 10.40 8.86
N LEU A 135 -8.47 10.94 9.05
CA LEU A 135 -9.71 10.20 8.86
C LEU A 135 -10.33 10.59 7.52
N HIS A 136 -10.65 9.59 6.70
CA HIS A 136 -11.40 9.73 5.46
C HIS A 136 -12.77 9.05 5.61
N LEU A 137 -13.60 9.01 4.56
CA LEU A 137 -14.94 8.42 4.66
C LEU A 137 -14.92 6.89 4.69
N SER A 138 -13.94 6.27 4.02
CA SER A 138 -13.82 4.80 3.90
C SER A 138 -12.62 4.19 4.63
N PHE A 139 -11.61 4.98 4.96
CA PHE A 139 -10.37 4.52 5.61
C PHE A 139 -9.81 5.57 6.58
N LEU A 140 -8.90 5.14 7.45
CA LEU A 140 -7.99 6.04 8.15
C LEU A 140 -6.58 5.88 7.59
N ARG A 141 -5.80 6.96 7.63
CA ARG A 141 -4.38 6.94 7.25
C ARG A 141 -3.53 7.33 8.45
N LEU A 142 -2.49 6.55 8.70
CA LEU A 142 -1.40 6.90 9.60
C LEU A 142 -0.25 7.43 8.74
N GLN A 143 -0.13 8.74 8.63
CA GLN A 143 0.92 9.39 7.85
C GLN A 143 2.16 9.63 8.71
N GLY A 144 3.27 8.99 8.35
CA GLY A 144 4.53 9.02 9.09
C GLY A 144 5.65 9.57 8.22
N GLN A 145 6.81 9.87 8.83
CA GLN A 145 7.94 10.40 8.06
C GLN A 145 8.56 9.39 7.07
N ALA A 146 8.47 8.09 7.37
CA ALA A 146 9.15 7.05 6.61
C ALA A 146 8.21 6.00 6.03
N ASN A 147 7.01 5.84 6.61
CA ASN A 147 6.04 4.82 6.21
C ASN A 147 4.66 5.39 6.47
N ASP A 148 3.75 5.20 5.52
CA ASP A 148 2.33 5.52 5.69
C ASP A 148 1.52 4.23 5.70
N PHE A 149 0.50 4.16 6.55
CA PHE A 149 -0.45 3.06 6.58
C PHE A 149 -1.85 3.55 6.22
N LYS A 150 -2.42 2.98 5.15
CA LYS A 150 -3.84 3.17 4.80
C LYS A 150 -4.63 1.97 5.32
N ILE A 151 -5.56 2.22 6.25
CA ILE A 151 -6.31 1.17 6.95
C ILE A 151 -7.79 1.36 6.66
N GLN A 152 -8.36 0.43 5.90
CA GLN A 152 -9.79 0.44 5.60
C GLN A 152 -10.60 0.24 6.87
N TYR A 153 -11.73 0.95 7.02
CA TYR A 153 -12.59 0.76 8.19
C TYR A 153 -13.17 -0.65 8.27
N SER A 154 -13.30 -1.35 7.14
CA SER A 154 -13.70 -2.76 7.10
C SER A 154 -12.72 -3.70 7.80
N SER A 155 -11.45 -3.30 7.92
CA SER A 155 -10.42 -4.08 8.63
C SER A 155 -10.44 -3.87 10.15
N VAL A 156 -11.19 -2.88 10.65
CA VAL A 156 -11.29 -2.60 12.09
C VAL A 156 -12.28 -3.56 12.72
N VAL A 157 -11.79 -4.51 13.51
CA VAL A 157 -12.61 -5.53 14.17
C VAL A 157 -13.15 -5.02 15.51
N ARG A 158 -12.31 -4.32 16.29
CA ARG A 158 -12.67 -3.79 17.62
C ARG A 158 -11.94 -2.49 17.93
N LEU A 159 -12.62 -1.64 18.69
CA LEU A 159 -12.07 -0.42 19.29
C LEU A 159 -12.22 -0.50 20.81
N PHE A 160 -11.15 -0.23 21.54
CA PHE A 160 -11.16 -0.10 22.99
C PHE A 160 -10.68 1.28 23.39
N LEU A 161 -11.45 1.96 24.24
CA LEU A 161 -11.05 3.21 24.90
C LEU A 161 -10.68 2.89 26.35
N LEU A 162 -9.41 3.08 26.69
CA LEU A 162 -8.85 2.75 28.00
C LEU A 162 -8.35 4.02 28.67
N PRO A 163 -9.20 4.72 29.45
CA PRO A 163 -8.74 5.81 30.29
C PRO A 163 -7.89 5.24 31.42
N LYS A 164 -6.66 5.74 31.60
CA LYS A 164 -5.89 5.41 32.82
C LYS A 164 -6.27 6.37 33.93
N SER A 165 -6.56 5.81 35.11
CA SER A 165 -6.86 6.57 36.32
C SER A 165 -5.63 7.26 36.96
N ILE A 166 -4.41 6.87 36.59
CA ILE A 166 -3.16 7.28 37.28
C ILE A 166 -2.21 8.03 36.33
N GLN A 167 -2.40 7.95 35.01
CA GLN A 167 -1.54 8.60 34.02
C GLN A 167 -2.37 9.60 33.20
N PRO A 168 -1.77 10.73 32.76
CA PRO A 168 -2.48 11.77 32.00
C PRO A 168 -2.71 11.34 30.53
N HIS A 169 -2.87 10.04 30.29
CA HIS A 169 -3.02 9.48 28.96
C HIS A 169 -4.22 8.54 28.88
N THR A 170 -4.93 8.67 27.77
CA THR A 170 -6.00 7.75 27.36
C THR A 170 -5.50 6.95 26.17
N PHE A 171 -5.68 5.63 26.23
CA PHE A 171 -5.28 4.75 25.13
C PHE A 171 -6.48 4.37 24.28
N VAL A 172 -6.30 4.43 22.96
CA VAL A 172 -7.23 3.87 22.00
C VAL A 172 -6.56 2.68 21.34
N ILE A 173 -7.15 1.50 21.49
CA ILE A 173 -6.65 0.27 20.86
C ILE A 173 -7.56 -0.09 19.71
N VAL A 174 -6.99 -0.17 18.51
CA VAL A 174 -7.65 -0.59 17.27
C VAL A 174 -7.18 -2.00 16.94
N THR A 175 -8.07 -2.98 16.98
CA THR A 175 -7.78 -4.34 16.53
C THR A 175 -8.10 -4.47 15.05
N LEU A 176 -7.16 -5.03 14.29
CA LEU A 176 -7.22 -5.16 12.84
C LEU A 176 -7.25 -6.61 12.38
N ASP A 177 -8.03 -6.85 11.34
CA ASP A 177 -8.01 -8.07 10.52
C ASP A 177 -8.32 -7.67 9.06
N PRO A 178 -7.38 -7.79 8.11
CA PRO A 178 -6.03 -8.33 8.26
C PRO A 178 -5.10 -7.42 9.09
N LEU A 179 -4.02 -8.03 9.61
CA LEU A 179 -2.96 -7.37 10.39
C LEU A 179 -2.19 -6.37 9.52
N ILE A 180 -1.71 -5.25 10.07
CA ILE A 180 -0.80 -4.37 9.33
C ILE A 180 0.63 -4.88 9.41
N ARG A 181 1.40 -4.75 8.33
CA ARG A 181 2.80 -5.13 8.27
C ARG A 181 3.69 -3.88 8.36
N LYS A 182 4.75 -3.93 9.18
CA LYS A 182 5.84 -2.94 9.16
C LYS A 182 7.17 -3.68 9.09
N GLY A 183 7.79 -3.67 7.92
CA GLY A 183 8.94 -4.53 7.63
C GLY A 183 8.54 -6.00 7.73
N GLN A 184 9.28 -6.81 8.49
CA GLN A 184 8.94 -8.23 8.67
C GLN A 184 7.91 -8.50 9.79
N THR A 185 7.51 -7.48 10.54
CA THR A 185 6.63 -7.65 11.71
C THR A 185 5.18 -7.33 11.36
N LEU A 186 4.26 -8.22 11.76
CA LEU A 186 2.82 -8.02 11.67
C LEU A 186 2.25 -7.51 12.99
N TYR A 187 1.33 -6.56 12.92
CA TYR A 187 0.69 -5.91 14.06
C TYR A 187 -0.84 -6.11 14.00
N PRO A 188 -1.40 -6.95 14.90
CA PRO A 188 -2.86 -7.09 15.04
C PRO A 188 -3.52 -5.87 15.67
N HIS A 189 -2.75 -5.05 16.37
CA HIS A 189 -3.27 -3.95 17.17
C HIS A 189 -2.47 -2.68 16.92
N ILE A 190 -3.20 -1.59 16.75
CA ILE A 190 -2.65 -0.24 16.83
C ILE A 190 -3.01 0.32 18.20
N VAL A 191 -2.01 0.82 18.92
CA VAL A 191 -2.21 1.43 20.23
C VAL A 191 -1.88 2.91 20.14
N LEU A 192 -2.91 3.76 20.08
CA LEU A 192 -2.78 5.21 20.08
C LEU A 192 -2.78 5.71 21.52
N GLN A 193 -1.93 6.70 21.80
CA GLN A 193 -1.84 7.36 23.08
C GLN A 193 -2.21 8.84 22.91
N PHE A 194 -3.28 9.25 23.58
CA PHE A 194 -3.72 10.64 23.66
C PHE A 194 -3.44 11.19 25.05
N GLU A 195 -3.16 12.49 25.15
CA GLU A 195 -3.17 13.20 26.43
C GLU A 195 -4.63 13.42 26.86
N THR A 196 -4.99 13.01 28.07
CA THR A 196 -6.40 12.98 28.51
C THR A 196 -7.03 14.38 28.57
N GLU A 197 -6.24 15.39 28.95
CA GLU A 197 -6.71 16.78 29.10
C GLU A 197 -6.53 17.61 27.82
N TYR A 198 -5.96 17.02 26.76
CA TYR A 198 -5.72 17.73 25.52
C TYR A 198 -6.99 17.77 24.68
N VAL A 199 -7.53 18.96 24.48
CA VAL A 199 -8.72 19.22 23.67
C VAL A 199 -8.28 19.76 22.31
N VAL A 200 -8.83 19.18 21.25
CA VAL A 200 -8.63 19.63 19.87
C VAL A 200 -9.95 20.16 19.35
N GLU A 201 -10.00 21.45 19.04
CA GLU A 201 -11.10 22.02 18.26
C GLU A 201 -10.95 21.57 16.81
N SER A 202 -12.01 21.02 16.24
CA SER A 202 -11.97 20.51 14.86
C SER A 202 -13.28 20.73 14.13
N THR A 203 -13.18 21.13 12.86
CA THR A 203 -14.30 21.24 11.94
C THR A 203 -14.22 20.11 10.94
N LEU A 204 -15.28 19.31 10.85
CA LEU A 204 -15.31 18.18 9.94
C LEU A 204 -15.49 18.65 8.50
N SER A 205 -14.59 18.24 7.61
CA SER A 205 -14.67 18.52 6.18
C SER A 205 -15.53 17.46 5.48
N VAL A 206 -16.85 17.46 5.76
CA VAL A 206 -17.82 16.52 5.17
C VAL A 206 -18.96 17.31 4.53
N LYS A 207 -19.45 16.83 3.37
CA LYS A 207 -20.64 17.40 2.73
C LYS A 207 -21.86 17.31 3.65
N GLU A 208 -22.61 18.39 3.76
CA GLU A 208 -23.77 18.52 4.66
C GLU A 208 -24.84 17.43 4.39
N ASP A 209 -25.05 17.06 3.12
CA ASP A 209 -25.97 15.97 2.75
C ASP A 209 -25.57 14.62 3.36
N LEU A 210 -24.27 14.30 3.39
CA LEU A 210 -23.76 13.06 3.98
C LEU A 210 -23.86 13.10 5.51
N LEU A 211 -23.59 14.26 6.09
CA LEU A 211 -23.68 14.49 7.54
C LEU A 211 -25.13 14.31 8.02
N ASN A 212 -26.10 14.84 7.26
CA ASN A 212 -27.52 14.76 7.58
C ASN A 212 -28.19 13.43 7.23
N THR A 213 -27.63 12.64 6.32
CA THR A 213 -28.20 11.33 5.92
C THR A 213 -27.55 10.17 6.66
N LYS A 214 -26.24 9.95 6.47
CA LYS A 214 -25.52 8.76 6.95
C LYS A 214 -25.01 8.90 8.38
N TYR A 215 -24.62 10.11 8.78
CA TYR A 215 -23.94 10.38 10.06
C TYR A 215 -24.80 11.19 11.03
N LYS A 216 -26.10 11.34 10.73
CA LYS A 216 -27.04 12.05 11.58
C LYS A 216 -27.04 11.46 12.99
N ASP A 217 -27.00 12.32 13.99
CA ASP A 217 -26.95 12.00 15.41
C ASP A 217 -25.71 11.19 15.86
N LYS A 218 -24.74 10.98 14.95
CA LYS A 218 -23.46 10.32 15.24
C LYS A 218 -22.28 11.29 15.20
N LEU A 219 -22.33 12.26 14.29
CA LEU A 219 -21.30 13.28 14.11
C LEU A 219 -21.90 14.68 14.18
N GLU A 220 -21.16 15.59 14.81
CA GLU A 220 -21.41 17.03 14.78
C GLU A 220 -20.48 17.68 13.74
N PRO A 221 -20.89 18.77 13.06
CA PRO A 221 -20.06 19.44 12.08
C PRO A 221 -18.80 20.09 12.70
N THR A 222 -18.85 20.40 14.00
CA THR A 222 -17.75 21.03 14.73
C THR A 222 -17.69 20.47 16.14
N TYR A 223 -16.48 20.18 16.59
CA TYR A 223 -16.18 19.77 17.96
C TYR A 223 -15.33 20.85 18.62
N LYS A 224 -15.70 21.24 19.84
CA LYS A 224 -15.02 22.25 20.65
C LYS A 224 -14.54 21.63 21.96
#